data_AF-A0A7K0G4P7-F1
#
_entry.id   AF-A0A7K0G4P7-F1
#
_cell.length_a   1.000
_cell.length_b   1.000
_cell.length_c   1.000
_cell.angle_alpha   90.00
_cell.angle_beta   90.00
_cell.angle_gamma   90.00
#
_symmetry.space_group_name_H-M   'P 1'
#
loop_
_entity.id
_entity.type
_entity.pdbx_description
1 polymer ?
#
loop_
_entity_poly.entity_id
_entity_poly.type
_entity_poly.pdbx_seq_one_letter_code
_entity_poly.pdbx_strand_id
1 'polypeptide(L)'
;MKIRYKFLKNFNSEQVKKLRNYDINVETGFDVFFIDQDDPNLDVIKDILNIVSNENIIYDTVFSEIDRSKASYLMVYPSKMLGYPQPEEEDFEFPFDIYPYLKGVFEIEKTDTLYGLLKGRQINNFNFKKEPNWGSSSIGSGFWIEDFLFTKPETFEKFFEPLGIKSMPVLEYKTKKELKTVVQLVSQGTATANLDIKDYQIDQIQQVESWGIKKYTLLDKGFYPSFIGNPGTLDLFSTKEYFGSGGVTENQIIISQKLYQLLKKNNVKGLSYKPMEY
;
A
#
# COMPACT_ATOMS: atom_id res chain seq x y z
N MET A 1 7.60 -6.28 -18.05
CA MET A 1 8.03 -5.54 -16.85
C MET A 1 9.28 -4.71 -17.12
N LYS A 2 9.38 -3.52 -16.52
CA LYS A 2 10.60 -2.70 -16.47
C LYS A 2 10.91 -2.34 -15.02
N ILE A 3 12.18 -2.37 -14.64
CA ILE A 3 12.63 -1.90 -13.32
C ILE A 3 13.16 -0.48 -13.50
N ARG A 4 12.84 0.40 -12.55
CA ARG A 4 13.30 1.77 -12.50
C ARG A 4 14.02 2.03 -11.18
N TYR A 5 15.03 2.88 -11.24
CA TYR A 5 15.60 3.51 -10.06
C TYR A 5 14.91 4.83 -9.81
N LYS A 6 14.43 5.03 -8.58
CA LYS A 6 13.89 6.28 -8.09
C LYS A 6 14.99 7.01 -7.33
N PHE A 7 15.46 8.13 -7.88
CA PHE A 7 16.40 9.01 -7.22
C PHE A 7 15.65 10.15 -6.53
N LEU A 8 15.78 10.21 -5.22
CA LEU A 8 15.16 11.21 -4.35
C LEU A 8 16.27 11.88 -3.53
N LYS A 9 16.55 13.16 -3.77
CA LYS A 9 17.67 13.85 -3.13
C LYS A 9 17.44 15.36 -3.11
N ASN A 10 18.20 16.05 -2.28
CA ASN A 10 18.38 17.49 -2.38
C ASN A 10 19.47 17.81 -3.43
N PHE A 11 19.06 18.20 -4.63
CA PHE A 11 19.95 18.47 -5.76
C PHE A 11 20.56 19.87 -5.67
N ASN A 12 21.85 19.97 -5.93
CA ASN A 12 22.53 21.26 -6.09
C ASN A 12 22.51 21.73 -7.55
N SER A 13 22.80 23.02 -7.77
CA SER A 13 22.75 23.63 -9.10
C SER A 13 23.70 22.99 -10.13
N GLU A 14 24.83 22.42 -9.70
CA GLU A 14 25.76 21.72 -10.58
C GLU A 14 25.17 20.38 -11.06
N GLN A 15 24.56 19.62 -10.14
CA GLN A 15 23.88 18.37 -10.46
C GLN A 15 22.71 18.59 -11.41
N VAL A 16 21.85 19.57 -11.12
CA VAL A 16 20.74 19.96 -12.01
C VAL A 16 21.24 20.25 -13.42
N LYS A 17 22.33 21.03 -13.55
CA LYS A 17 22.91 21.36 -14.86
C LYS A 17 23.45 20.13 -15.58
N LYS A 18 24.12 19.20 -14.88
CA LYS A 18 24.65 17.97 -15.48
C LYS A 18 23.54 17.00 -15.90
N LEU A 19 22.49 16.84 -15.09
CA LEU A 19 21.36 15.96 -15.36
C LEU A 19 20.53 16.38 -16.57
N ARG A 20 20.41 17.69 -16.84
CA ARG A 20 19.74 18.20 -18.04
C ARG A 20 20.35 17.73 -19.35
N ASN A 21 21.64 17.36 -19.36
CA ASN A 21 22.29 16.80 -20.55
C ASN A 21 21.79 15.37 -20.89
N TYR A 22 21.02 14.77 -19.99
CA TYR A 22 20.44 13.43 -20.11
C TYR A 22 18.91 13.48 -20.09
N ASP A 23 18.31 14.62 -20.46
CA ASP A 23 16.86 14.87 -20.45
C ASP A 23 16.17 14.68 -19.09
N ILE A 24 16.95 14.71 -18.00
CA ILE A 24 16.44 14.64 -16.63
C ILE A 24 16.22 16.06 -16.13
N ASN A 25 14.94 16.41 -15.99
CA ASN A 25 14.50 17.73 -15.52
C ASN A 25 14.15 17.65 -14.03
N VAL A 26 15.08 18.08 -13.20
CA VAL A 26 14.88 18.28 -11.75
C VAL A 26 15.17 19.71 -11.35
N GLU A 27 14.64 20.14 -10.21
CA GLU A 27 14.87 21.45 -9.61
C GLU A 27 15.96 21.42 -8.54
N THR A 28 16.59 22.58 -8.28
CA THR A 28 17.47 22.72 -7.12
C THR A 28 16.63 22.60 -5.86
N GLY A 29 17.10 21.83 -4.88
CA GLY A 29 16.30 21.48 -3.70
C GLY A 29 15.89 20.02 -3.72
N PHE A 30 14.92 19.67 -2.88
CA PHE A 30 14.42 18.30 -2.80
C PHE A 30 13.50 17.99 -3.99
N ASP A 31 13.90 17.02 -4.81
CA ASP A 31 13.13 16.60 -5.97
C ASP A 31 13.29 15.09 -6.22
N VAL A 32 12.56 14.55 -7.20
CA VAL A 32 12.55 13.14 -7.55
C VAL A 32 12.55 12.92 -9.06
N PHE A 33 13.32 11.94 -9.53
CA PHE A 33 13.19 11.44 -10.89
C PHE A 33 13.37 9.92 -10.96
N PHE A 34 12.99 9.34 -12.09
CA PHE A 34 13.10 7.92 -12.37
C PHE A 34 13.98 7.69 -13.59
N ILE A 35 14.77 6.63 -13.55
CA ILE A 35 15.52 6.12 -14.71
C ILE A 35 15.28 4.61 -14.86
N ASP A 36 15.16 4.13 -16.10
CA ASP A 36 15.06 2.69 -16.35
C ASP A 36 16.39 1.99 -15.96
N GLN A 37 16.33 0.77 -15.42
CA GLN A 37 17.53 0.04 -14.95
C GLN A 37 18.51 -0.27 -16.09
N ASP A 38 18.02 -0.38 -17.32
CA ASP A 38 18.76 -0.63 -18.55
C ASP A 38 19.16 0.65 -19.31
N ASP A 39 18.99 1.83 -18.70
CA ASP A 39 19.43 3.08 -19.32
C ASP A 39 20.96 3.11 -19.47
N PRO A 40 21.49 3.39 -20.68
CA PRO A 40 22.92 3.39 -20.94
C PRO A 40 23.70 4.47 -20.17
N ASN A 41 23.02 5.51 -19.66
CA ASN A 41 23.64 6.59 -18.90
C ASN A 41 23.55 6.38 -17.39
N LEU A 42 23.02 5.25 -16.91
CA LEU A 42 22.77 5.01 -15.49
C LEU A 42 24.01 5.21 -14.63
N ASP A 43 25.16 4.66 -15.03
CA ASP A 43 26.40 4.76 -14.25
C ASP A 43 26.90 6.21 -14.21
N VAL A 44 26.83 6.93 -15.34
CA VAL A 44 27.20 8.35 -15.38
C VAL A 44 26.28 9.19 -14.49
N ILE A 45 24.99 8.84 -14.43
CA ILE A 45 24.03 9.52 -13.55
C ILE A 45 24.33 9.24 -12.09
N LYS A 46 24.68 7.99 -11.72
CA LYS A 46 25.12 7.68 -10.36
C LYS A 46 26.37 8.47 -9.97
N ASP A 47 27.32 8.63 -10.89
CA ASP A 47 28.52 9.45 -10.67
C ASP A 47 28.17 10.93 -10.44
N ILE A 48 27.27 11.50 -11.26
CA ILE A 48 26.77 12.87 -11.06
C ILE A 48 26.15 13.05 -9.66
N LEU A 49 25.47 12.02 -9.16
CA LEU A 49 24.80 12.03 -7.87
C LEU A 49 25.71 11.69 -6.67
N ASN A 50 26.97 11.31 -6.95
CA ASN A 50 27.93 10.75 -5.99
C ASN A 50 27.38 9.51 -5.27
N ILE A 51 26.78 8.60 -6.02
CA ILE A 51 26.21 7.33 -5.50
C ILE A 51 27.23 6.22 -5.76
N VAL A 52 27.97 5.85 -4.71
CA VAL A 52 29.11 4.92 -4.77
C VAL A 52 28.66 3.45 -4.63
N SER A 53 27.51 3.21 -3.99
CA SER A 53 26.90 1.89 -3.86
C SER A 53 25.40 2.00 -4.17
N ASN A 54 24.78 0.88 -4.58
CA ASN A 54 23.32 0.83 -4.75
C ASN A 54 22.57 0.82 -3.41
N GLU A 55 23.28 0.95 -2.29
CA GLU A 55 22.70 1.07 -0.97
C GLU A 55 21.89 2.38 -0.92
N ASN A 56 20.63 2.29 -0.52
CA ASN A 56 19.66 3.38 -0.49
C ASN A 56 19.09 3.84 -1.86
N ILE A 57 19.30 3.09 -2.96
CA ILE A 57 18.51 3.34 -4.17
C ILE A 57 17.14 2.67 -4.05
N ILE A 58 16.08 3.46 -4.18
CA ILE A 58 14.71 2.97 -4.17
C ILE A 58 14.39 2.41 -5.57
N TYR A 59 13.85 1.19 -5.60
CA TYR A 59 13.38 0.56 -6.84
C TYR A 59 11.90 0.87 -7.05
N ASP A 60 11.50 0.92 -8.31
CA ASP A 60 10.11 0.85 -8.74
C ASP A 60 10.00 -0.15 -9.88
N THR A 61 8.84 -0.78 -10.04
CA THR A 61 8.60 -1.77 -11.08
C THR A 61 7.37 -1.42 -11.90
N VAL A 62 7.59 -1.13 -13.17
CA VAL A 62 6.53 -0.85 -14.13
C VAL A 62 6.07 -2.15 -14.77
N PHE A 63 4.86 -2.58 -14.40
CA PHE A 63 4.20 -3.74 -14.98
C PHE A 63 3.40 -3.37 -16.21
N SER A 64 3.60 -4.15 -17.27
CA SER A 64 2.75 -4.08 -18.45
C SER A 64 1.35 -4.62 -18.15
N GLU A 65 0.42 -4.34 -19.05
CA GLU A 65 -0.90 -4.96 -18.95
C GLU A 65 -0.84 -6.48 -19.12
N ILE A 66 0.10 -7.00 -19.92
CA ILE A 66 0.28 -8.44 -20.08
C ILE A 66 0.65 -9.06 -18.73
N ASP A 67 1.56 -8.43 -17.98
CA ASP A 67 1.99 -8.89 -16.65
C ASP A 67 0.78 -8.98 -15.69
N ARG A 68 -0.09 -7.97 -15.67
CA ARG A 68 -1.30 -7.93 -14.83
C ARG A 68 -2.37 -8.91 -15.29
N SER A 69 -2.52 -9.09 -16.61
CA SER A 69 -3.52 -9.98 -17.19
C SER A 69 -3.24 -11.47 -16.95
N LYS A 70 -1.96 -11.83 -16.78
CA LYS A 70 -1.49 -13.21 -16.56
C LYS A 70 -1.49 -13.63 -15.10
N ALA A 71 -1.34 -12.68 -14.17
CA ALA A 71 -1.36 -12.99 -12.75
C ALA A 71 -2.72 -13.55 -12.32
N SER A 72 -2.71 -14.58 -11.46
CA SER A 72 -3.95 -15.13 -10.87
C SER A 72 -4.51 -14.22 -9.78
N TYR A 73 -3.62 -13.48 -9.12
CA TYR A 73 -3.91 -12.54 -8.05
C TYR A 73 -2.98 -11.33 -8.16
N LEU A 74 -3.41 -10.20 -7.61
CA LEU A 74 -2.61 -8.99 -7.55
C LEU A 74 -2.64 -8.44 -6.13
N MET A 75 -1.48 -8.01 -5.64
CA MET A 75 -1.43 -7.13 -4.48
C MET A 75 -1.87 -5.73 -4.92
N VAL A 76 -2.70 -5.08 -4.12
CA VAL A 76 -3.18 -3.73 -4.39
C VAL A 76 -2.77 -2.77 -3.30
N TYR A 77 -2.43 -1.56 -3.72
CA TYR A 77 -2.18 -0.44 -2.83
C TYR A 77 -2.93 0.80 -3.35
N PRO A 78 -3.43 1.65 -2.44
CA PRO A 78 -4.18 2.84 -2.82
C PRO A 78 -3.29 3.84 -3.56
N SER A 79 -3.75 4.33 -4.71
CA SER A 79 -3.16 5.50 -5.39
C SER A 79 -3.92 6.79 -5.10
N LYS A 80 -5.02 6.69 -4.36
CA LYS A 80 -5.84 7.81 -3.91
C LYS A 80 -5.90 7.84 -2.39
N MET A 81 -5.43 8.93 -1.81
CA MET A 81 -5.62 9.22 -0.39
C MET A 81 -6.83 10.11 -0.16
N LEU A 82 -7.64 9.76 0.85
CA LEU A 82 -8.93 10.38 1.17
C LEU A 82 -8.82 11.39 2.33
N GLY A 83 -7.69 11.43 3.01
CA GLY A 83 -7.44 12.22 4.22
C GLY A 83 -6.91 11.34 5.34
N TYR A 84 -6.87 11.89 6.55
CA TYR A 84 -6.41 11.18 7.74
C TYR A 84 -7.59 10.54 8.48
N PRO A 85 -7.44 9.28 8.94
CA PRO A 85 -8.39 8.70 9.88
C PRO A 85 -8.37 9.49 11.19
N GLN A 86 -9.50 9.55 11.88
CA GLN A 86 -9.67 10.37 13.08
C GLN A 86 -9.84 9.51 14.34
N PRO A 87 -9.38 10.00 15.51
CA PRO A 87 -8.63 11.25 15.69
C PRO A 87 -7.21 11.19 15.10
N GLU A 88 -6.71 12.34 14.63
CA GLU A 88 -5.30 12.48 14.20
C GLU A 88 -4.37 12.54 15.42
N GLU A 89 -4.77 13.28 16.45
CA GLU A 89 -4.03 13.51 17.69
C GLU A 89 -5.04 13.52 18.84
N GLU A 90 -4.74 12.81 19.93
CA GLU A 90 -5.42 12.92 21.23
C GLU A 90 -4.48 12.52 22.37
N ASP A 91 -4.72 13.07 23.56
CA ASP A 91 -3.97 12.75 24.77
C ASP A 91 -4.39 11.39 25.34
N PHE A 92 -3.90 10.31 24.73
CA PHE A 92 -4.06 8.95 25.22
C PHE A 92 -2.75 8.38 25.77
N GLU A 93 -2.84 7.25 26.45
CA GLU A 93 -1.67 6.42 26.73
C GLU A 93 -1.32 5.53 25.54
N PHE A 94 -0.08 5.05 25.51
CA PHE A 94 0.37 4.08 24.52
C PHE A 94 -0.56 2.86 24.44
N PRO A 95 -0.95 2.41 23.23
CA PRO A 95 -0.42 2.79 21.92
C PRO A 95 -1.18 3.92 21.22
N PHE A 96 -2.19 4.50 21.87
CA PHE A 96 -3.12 5.43 21.22
C PHE A 96 -2.67 6.88 21.25
N ASP A 97 -1.59 7.21 21.96
CA ASP A 97 -0.83 8.43 21.76
C ASP A 97 -0.25 8.53 20.33
N ILE A 98 0.14 7.38 19.77
CA ILE A 98 0.72 7.27 18.42
C ILE A 98 -0.35 6.87 17.39
N TYR A 99 -1.29 6.01 17.77
CA TYR A 99 -2.32 5.47 16.86
C TYR A 99 -3.76 5.78 17.34
N PRO A 100 -4.10 7.05 17.63
CA PRO A 100 -5.39 7.41 18.24
C PRO A 100 -6.59 6.95 17.41
N TYR A 101 -6.47 6.98 16.08
CA TYR A 101 -7.48 6.54 15.11
C TYR A 101 -7.82 5.05 15.13
N LEU A 102 -7.02 4.20 15.77
CA LEU A 102 -7.32 2.77 15.92
C LEU A 102 -8.08 2.46 17.21
N LYS A 103 -8.13 3.40 18.15
CA LYS A 103 -8.79 3.22 19.45
C LYS A 103 -10.27 2.94 19.27
N GLY A 104 -10.70 1.77 19.73
CA GLY A 104 -12.10 1.34 19.64
C GLY A 104 -12.56 0.95 18.23
N VAL A 105 -11.68 0.98 17.23
CA VAL A 105 -11.95 0.46 15.87
C VAL A 105 -11.57 -1.02 15.79
N PHE A 106 -10.48 -1.42 16.44
CA PHE A 106 -9.99 -2.80 16.48
C PHE A 106 -9.88 -3.33 17.91
N GLU A 107 -10.05 -4.64 18.04
CA GLU A 107 -9.43 -5.39 19.13
C GLU A 107 -7.91 -5.23 19.02
N ILE A 108 -7.23 -4.99 20.15
CA ILE A 108 -5.76 -4.95 20.18
C ILE A 108 -5.28 -6.24 20.82
N GLU A 109 -4.60 -7.07 20.04
CA GLU A 109 -4.11 -8.35 20.53
C GLU A 109 -2.86 -8.19 21.38
N LYS A 110 -1.91 -7.38 20.90
CA LYS A 110 -0.63 -7.11 21.56
C LYS A 110 -0.15 -5.70 21.27
N THR A 111 0.65 -5.15 22.17
CA THR A 111 1.32 -3.84 22.00
C THR A 111 2.76 -3.93 22.48
N ASP A 112 3.62 -3.09 21.93
CA ASP A 112 5.04 -2.99 22.28
C ASP A 112 5.58 -1.63 21.81
N THR A 113 6.29 -0.91 22.67
CA THR A 113 6.77 0.45 22.35
C THR A 113 7.78 0.49 21.20
N LEU A 114 8.44 -0.63 20.89
CA LEU A 114 9.36 -0.76 19.76
C LEU A 114 8.64 -1.25 18.49
N TYR A 115 7.70 -2.19 18.64
CA TYR A 115 7.06 -2.87 17.50
C TYR A 115 5.65 -2.35 17.16
N GLY A 116 5.12 -1.42 17.94
CA GLY A 116 3.83 -0.77 17.75
C GLY A 116 2.67 -1.58 18.34
N LEU A 117 1.68 -1.87 17.51
CA LEU A 117 0.52 -2.68 17.91
C LEU A 117 0.22 -3.79 16.91
N LEU A 118 -0.37 -4.86 17.42
CA LEU A 118 -0.93 -5.96 16.64
C LEU A 118 -2.45 -5.85 16.68
N LYS A 119 -3.05 -5.56 15.53
CA LYS A 119 -4.50 -5.45 15.34
C LYS A 119 -5.12 -6.84 15.32
N GLY A 120 -6.19 -7.02 16.08
CA GLY A 120 -7.11 -8.15 15.98
C GLY A 120 -8.27 -7.81 15.06
N ARG A 121 -9.47 -8.29 15.40
CA ARG A 121 -10.67 -8.08 14.60
C ARG A 121 -11.14 -6.62 14.65
N GLN A 122 -11.64 -6.12 13.51
CA GLN A 122 -12.34 -4.84 13.47
C GLN A 122 -13.69 -4.95 14.19
N ILE A 123 -13.94 -4.06 15.14
CA ILE A 123 -15.15 -4.02 15.99
C ILE A 123 -15.99 -2.77 15.79
N ASN A 124 -15.46 -1.75 15.11
CA ASN A 124 -16.19 -0.51 14.86
C ASN A 124 -15.77 0.15 13.54
N ASN A 125 -16.46 1.23 13.19
CA ASN A 125 -16.25 1.99 11.96
C ASN A 125 -15.05 2.93 12.07
N PHE A 126 -14.39 3.18 10.94
CA PHE A 126 -13.46 4.30 10.83
C PHE A 126 -14.20 5.64 10.86
N ASN A 127 -13.48 6.66 11.34
CA ASN A 127 -13.96 8.04 11.34
C ASN A 127 -13.10 8.90 10.42
N PHE A 128 -13.74 9.74 9.61
CA PHE A 128 -13.08 10.83 8.88
C PHE A 128 -13.64 12.19 9.32
N LYS A 129 -12.86 13.25 9.11
CA LYS A 129 -13.25 14.61 9.50
C LYS A 129 -14.46 15.15 8.72
N LYS A 130 -14.65 14.69 7.49
CA LYS A 130 -15.74 15.07 6.58
C LYS A 130 -15.78 14.11 5.40
N GLU A 131 -16.72 14.35 4.48
CA GLU A 131 -16.79 13.65 3.19
C GLU A 131 -15.45 13.75 2.42
N PRO A 132 -14.95 12.64 1.88
CA PRO A 132 -13.69 12.63 1.15
C PRO A 132 -13.82 13.32 -0.22
N ASN A 133 -12.73 13.94 -0.67
CA ASN A 133 -12.64 14.45 -2.03
C ASN A 133 -12.14 13.35 -2.98
N TRP A 134 -13.04 12.79 -3.78
CA TRP A 134 -12.73 11.71 -4.72
C TRP A 134 -11.94 12.13 -5.96
N GLY A 135 -12.12 13.37 -6.44
CA GLY A 135 -11.63 13.76 -7.76
C GLY A 135 -12.13 12.78 -8.84
N SER A 136 -11.22 12.26 -9.66
CA SER A 136 -11.53 11.25 -10.70
C SER A 136 -11.48 9.80 -10.21
N SER A 137 -11.15 9.56 -8.94
CA SER A 137 -11.06 8.21 -8.37
C SER A 137 -12.41 7.74 -7.81
N SER A 138 -12.53 6.43 -7.65
CA SER A 138 -13.69 5.80 -7.01
C SER A 138 -13.32 4.85 -5.87
N ILE A 139 -12.02 4.54 -5.72
CA ILE A 139 -11.46 3.77 -4.61
C ILE A 139 -10.29 4.57 -4.03
N GLY A 140 -10.01 4.42 -2.74
CA GLY A 140 -8.85 5.01 -2.09
C GLY A 140 -8.65 4.48 -0.67
N SER A 141 -7.73 5.09 0.05
CA SER A 141 -7.45 4.80 1.46
C SER A 141 -7.20 6.07 2.29
N GLY A 142 -7.13 5.92 3.61
CA GLY A 142 -6.65 6.96 4.52
C GLY A 142 -5.13 6.87 4.68
N PHE A 143 -4.46 8.02 4.89
CA PHE A 143 -2.98 8.11 4.91
C PHE A 143 -2.26 7.19 5.92
N TRP A 144 -2.94 6.71 6.96
CA TRP A 144 -2.34 5.85 8.00
C TRP A 144 -2.97 4.47 8.10
N ILE A 145 -3.89 4.16 7.19
CA ILE A 145 -4.68 2.92 7.18
C ILE A 145 -4.72 2.37 5.76
N GLU A 146 -3.56 2.38 5.10
CA GLU A 146 -3.38 1.99 3.69
C GLU A 146 -3.80 0.53 3.42
N ASP A 147 -3.81 -0.30 4.46
CA ASP A 147 -4.31 -1.67 4.48
C ASP A 147 -5.85 -1.79 4.51
N PHE A 148 -6.57 -0.67 4.42
CA PHE A 148 -8.02 -0.63 4.27
C PHE A 148 -8.44 0.16 3.02
N LEU A 149 -9.41 -0.39 2.29
CA LEU A 149 -9.95 0.25 1.09
C LEU A 149 -11.31 0.87 1.36
N PHE A 150 -11.52 2.05 0.77
CA PHE A 150 -12.76 2.78 0.81
C PHE A 150 -13.22 3.07 -0.61
N THR A 151 -14.52 3.10 -0.84
CA THR A 151 -15.10 3.36 -2.15
C THR A 151 -16.37 4.18 -2.06
N LYS A 152 -16.81 4.74 -3.18
CA LYS A 152 -18.12 5.38 -3.29
C LYS A 152 -19.23 4.33 -3.20
N PRO A 153 -20.38 4.59 -2.56
CA PRO A 153 -21.48 3.63 -2.46
C PRO A 153 -21.91 3.04 -3.80
N GLU A 154 -22.05 3.85 -4.85
CA GLU A 154 -22.45 3.38 -6.18
C GLU A 154 -21.39 2.48 -6.84
N THR A 155 -20.12 2.62 -6.44
CA THR A 155 -19.04 1.75 -6.90
C THR A 155 -19.06 0.42 -6.13
N PHE A 156 -19.35 0.47 -4.82
CA PHE A 156 -19.56 -0.71 -3.98
C PHE A 156 -20.71 -1.58 -4.52
N GLU A 157 -21.92 -1.02 -4.62
CA GLU A 157 -23.13 -1.73 -5.07
C GLU A 157 -22.94 -2.37 -6.45
N LYS A 158 -22.24 -1.68 -7.35
CA LYS A 158 -22.08 -2.13 -8.73
C LYS A 158 -21.03 -3.24 -8.90
N PHE A 159 -19.93 -3.21 -8.14
CA PHE A 159 -18.76 -4.05 -8.44
C PHE A 159 -18.33 -4.97 -7.30
N PHE A 160 -18.59 -4.61 -6.05
CA PHE A 160 -18.10 -5.35 -4.88
C PHE A 160 -19.22 -6.20 -4.27
N GLU A 161 -20.41 -5.62 -4.11
CA GLU A 161 -21.57 -6.32 -3.57
C GLU A 161 -21.93 -7.60 -4.36
N PRO A 162 -21.92 -7.62 -5.71
CA PRO A 162 -22.22 -8.84 -6.48
C PRO A 162 -21.19 -9.97 -6.30
N LEU A 163 -20.01 -9.66 -5.75
CA LEU A 163 -18.96 -10.63 -5.42
C LEU A 163 -19.05 -11.12 -3.96
N GLY A 164 -20.07 -10.68 -3.22
CA GLY A 164 -20.22 -10.99 -1.80
C GLY A 164 -19.23 -10.25 -0.91
N ILE A 165 -18.58 -9.19 -1.40
CA ILE A 165 -17.75 -8.31 -0.59
C ILE A 165 -18.70 -7.41 0.20
N LYS A 166 -18.47 -7.30 1.50
CA LYS A 166 -19.30 -6.48 2.39
C LYS A 166 -18.74 -5.07 2.51
N SER A 167 -19.56 -4.16 3.03
CA SER A 167 -19.13 -2.82 3.38
C SER A 167 -19.51 -2.46 4.82
N MET A 168 -18.80 -1.48 5.37
CA MET A 168 -19.11 -0.82 6.64
C MET A 168 -19.27 0.69 6.41
N PRO A 169 -20.14 1.37 7.18
CA PRO A 169 -20.26 2.82 7.10
C PRO A 169 -18.98 3.48 7.61
N VAL A 170 -18.71 4.69 7.11
CA VAL A 170 -17.66 5.56 7.64
C VAL A 170 -18.32 6.74 8.32
N LEU A 171 -17.84 7.13 9.50
CA LEU A 171 -18.49 8.15 10.31
C LEU A 171 -17.75 9.49 10.19
N GLU A 172 -18.49 10.59 10.28
CA GLU A 172 -17.90 11.89 10.55
C GLU A 172 -17.46 11.96 12.02
N TYR A 173 -16.22 12.38 12.26
CA TYR A 173 -15.57 12.27 13.55
C TYR A 173 -16.31 12.98 14.70
N LYS A 174 -16.80 14.21 14.50
CA LYS A 174 -17.38 15.02 15.58
C LYS A 174 -18.83 14.65 15.87
N THR A 175 -19.62 14.45 14.83
CA THR A 175 -21.07 14.22 14.90
C THR A 175 -21.43 12.74 14.98
N LYS A 176 -20.49 11.85 14.66
CA LYS A 176 -20.67 10.39 14.55
C LYS A 176 -21.76 9.98 13.56
N LYS A 177 -22.18 10.88 12.67
CA LYS A 177 -23.12 10.59 11.59
C LYS A 177 -22.40 9.89 10.46
N GLU A 178 -23.10 8.98 9.79
CA GLU A 178 -22.57 8.32 8.60
C GLU A 178 -22.28 9.35 7.48
N LEU A 179 -21.12 9.19 6.87
CA LEU A 179 -20.75 9.86 5.63
C LEU A 179 -21.47 9.18 4.47
N LYS A 180 -22.01 10.00 3.57
CA LYS A 180 -22.87 9.54 2.47
C LYS A 180 -22.10 9.16 1.22
N THR A 181 -20.87 9.67 1.06
CA THR A 181 -20.12 9.50 -0.19
C THR A 181 -19.01 8.44 -0.09
N VAL A 182 -18.96 7.70 1.02
CA VAL A 182 -17.90 6.73 1.27
C VAL A 182 -18.38 5.58 2.14
N VAL A 183 -17.98 4.38 1.75
CA VAL A 183 -18.08 3.16 2.56
C VAL A 183 -16.71 2.49 2.62
N GLN A 184 -16.43 1.79 3.72
CA GLN A 184 -15.27 0.91 3.81
C GLN A 184 -15.58 -0.43 3.16
N LEU A 185 -14.67 -0.97 2.37
CA LEU A 185 -14.73 -2.36 1.90
C LEU A 185 -14.23 -3.31 3.00
N VAL A 186 -15.00 -4.35 3.30
CA VAL A 186 -14.62 -5.36 4.28
C VAL A 186 -13.96 -6.53 3.56
N SER A 187 -12.73 -6.85 3.96
CA SER A 187 -12.01 -8.03 3.48
C SER A 187 -12.84 -9.29 3.69
N GLN A 188 -12.89 -10.18 2.69
CA GLN A 188 -13.65 -11.43 2.79
C GLN A 188 -12.97 -12.46 3.70
N GLY A 189 -11.72 -12.22 4.09
CA GLY A 189 -10.97 -13.04 5.01
C GLY A 189 -9.46 -12.97 4.77
N THR A 190 -8.77 -13.96 5.32
CA THR A 190 -7.33 -14.14 5.15
C THR A 190 -7.08 -15.32 4.21
N ALA A 191 -6.04 -15.23 3.38
CA ALA A 191 -5.61 -16.31 2.49
C ALA A 191 -5.42 -17.62 3.26
N THR A 192 -5.76 -18.76 2.64
CA THR A 192 -5.52 -20.09 3.26
C THR A 192 -4.09 -20.57 3.09
N ALA A 193 -3.39 -20.10 2.05
CA ALA A 193 -1.99 -20.41 1.76
C ALA A 193 -1.05 -19.30 2.25
N ASN A 194 0.20 -19.67 2.52
CA ASN A 194 1.27 -18.73 2.83
C ASN A 194 1.87 -18.18 1.53
N LEU A 195 2.52 -17.03 1.60
CA LEU A 195 3.33 -16.50 0.51
C LEU A 195 4.66 -17.26 0.39
N ASP A 196 5.10 -17.46 -0.84
CA ASP A 196 6.41 -17.99 -1.22
C ASP A 196 7.42 -16.83 -1.33
N ILE A 197 7.70 -16.18 -0.20
CA ILE A 197 8.61 -15.03 -0.13
C ILE A 197 10.05 -15.52 -0.30
N LYS A 198 10.71 -15.14 -1.38
CA LYS A 198 12.10 -15.51 -1.66
C LYS A 198 13.07 -14.54 -1.01
N ASP A 199 14.24 -15.03 -0.61
CA ASP A 199 15.28 -14.21 0.05
C ASP A 199 15.66 -12.96 -0.76
N TYR A 200 15.72 -13.06 -2.11
CA TYR A 200 16.05 -11.92 -2.97
C TYR A 200 14.95 -10.85 -3.06
N GLN A 201 13.75 -11.11 -2.54
CA GLN A 201 12.64 -10.15 -2.47
C GLN A 201 12.60 -9.42 -1.14
N ILE A 202 13.39 -9.85 -0.15
CA ILE A 202 13.36 -9.34 1.21
C ILE A 202 14.39 -8.23 1.35
N ASP A 203 13.96 -7.08 1.83
CA ASP A 203 14.83 -5.99 2.26
C ASP A 203 15.22 -6.16 3.74
N GLN A 204 14.20 -6.37 4.59
CA GLN A 204 14.37 -6.56 6.02
C GLN A 204 13.40 -7.61 6.57
N ILE A 205 13.86 -8.36 7.57
CA ILE A 205 13.02 -9.18 8.43
C ILE A 205 13.13 -8.66 9.86
N GLN A 206 11.99 -8.34 10.48
CA GLN A 206 11.91 -8.04 11.90
C GLN A 206 11.19 -9.19 12.61
N GLN A 207 11.92 -9.89 13.47
CA GLN A 207 11.37 -10.90 14.36
C GLN A 207 10.79 -10.19 15.59
N VAL A 208 9.53 -10.50 15.92
CA VAL A 208 8.87 -9.97 17.13
C VAL A 208 8.55 -11.16 18.04
N GLU A 209 9.54 -11.55 18.86
CA GLU A 209 9.47 -12.78 19.67
C GLU A 209 8.29 -12.78 20.65
N SER A 210 8.02 -11.65 21.30
CA SER A 210 6.89 -11.48 22.23
C SER A 210 5.53 -11.72 21.56
N TRP A 211 5.47 -11.48 20.25
CA TRP A 211 4.25 -11.66 19.47
C TRP A 211 4.19 -13.01 18.78
N GLY A 212 5.35 -13.65 18.55
CA GLY A 212 5.46 -14.89 17.81
C GLY A 212 5.32 -14.71 16.30
N ILE A 213 5.68 -13.53 15.78
CA ILE A 213 5.49 -13.17 14.37
C ILE A 213 6.79 -12.74 13.69
N LYS A 214 6.78 -12.83 12.36
CA LYS A 214 7.79 -12.24 11.47
C LYS A 214 7.13 -11.13 10.66
N LYS A 215 7.78 -9.97 10.64
CA LYS A 215 7.43 -8.85 9.77
C LYS A 215 8.42 -8.75 8.63
N TYR A 216 7.89 -8.62 7.42
CA TYR A 216 8.67 -8.51 6.20
C TYR A 216 8.61 -7.08 5.66
N THR A 217 9.77 -6.52 5.33
CA THR A 217 9.88 -5.40 4.39
C THR A 217 10.38 -5.99 3.09
N LEU A 218 9.60 -5.86 2.02
CA LEU A 218 9.97 -6.35 0.70
C LEU A 218 10.66 -5.25 -0.11
N LEU A 219 11.61 -5.64 -0.95
CA LEU A 219 12.14 -4.78 -1.99
C LEU A 219 11.01 -4.46 -2.99
N ASP A 220 10.88 -3.20 -3.38
CA ASP A 220 9.93 -2.81 -4.43
C ASP A 220 10.46 -3.10 -5.84
N LYS A 221 10.93 -4.33 -6.04
CA LYS A 221 11.61 -4.79 -7.24
C LYS A 221 11.00 -6.10 -7.71
N GLY A 222 10.47 -6.09 -8.93
CA GLY A 222 9.85 -7.27 -9.54
C GLY A 222 8.45 -7.57 -9.01
N PHE A 223 7.93 -8.73 -9.40
CA PHE A 223 6.60 -9.23 -9.01
C PHE A 223 6.45 -9.35 -7.50
N TYR A 224 5.22 -9.22 -7.02
CA TYR A 224 4.90 -9.54 -5.63
C TYR A 224 5.01 -11.07 -5.42
N PRO A 225 5.42 -11.57 -4.23
CA PRO A 225 5.50 -12.99 -3.96
C PRO A 225 4.18 -13.70 -4.26
N SER A 226 4.24 -14.92 -4.81
CA SER A 226 3.05 -15.75 -5.04
C SER A 226 2.72 -16.65 -3.85
N PHE A 227 1.56 -17.30 -3.87
CA PHE A 227 1.18 -18.24 -2.82
C PHE A 227 1.79 -19.63 -3.01
N ILE A 228 2.16 -20.28 -1.90
CA ILE A 228 2.50 -21.70 -1.84
C ILE A 228 1.19 -22.50 -1.90
N GLY A 229 0.68 -22.70 -3.12
CA GLY A 229 -0.58 -23.40 -3.37
C GLY A 229 -1.78 -22.46 -3.50
N ASN A 230 -2.99 -23.00 -3.30
CA ASN A 230 -4.25 -22.26 -3.52
C ASN A 230 -4.60 -21.39 -2.30
N PRO A 231 -4.69 -20.05 -2.44
CA PRO A 231 -5.05 -19.14 -1.34
C PRO A 231 -6.56 -19.09 -1.03
N GLY A 232 -7.39 -19.80 -1.78
CA GLY A 232 -8.84 -19.83 -1.64
C GLY A 232 -9.56 -19.18 -2.83
N THR A 233 -10.86 -18.98 -2.69
CA THR A 233 -11.74 -18.48 -3.77
C THR A 233 -12.23 -17.05 -3.55
N LEU A 234 -11.57 -16.30 -2.68
CA LEU A 234 -11.95 -14.93 -2.32
C LEU A 234 -11.51 -13.94 -3.41
N ASP A 235 -12.29 -12.88 -3.60
CA ASP A 235 -12.07 -11.82 -4.59
C ASP A 235 -11.33 -10.60 -3.99
N LEU A 236 -11.51 -10.34 -2.69
CA LEU A 236 -10.79 -9.32 -1.90
C LEU A 236 -10.44 -9.90 -0.52
N PHE A 237 -9.16 -10.09 -0.23
CA PHE A 237 -8.69 -10.75 0.99
C PHE A 237 -7.30 -10.26 1.41
N SER A 238 -6.84 -10.66 2.59
CA SER A 238 -5.53 -10.29 3.12
C SER A 238 -4.56 -11.47 3.17
N THR A 239 -3.26 -11.20 3.12
CA THR A 239 -2.20 -12.21 3.36
C THR A 239 -2.20 -12.71 4.80
N LYS A 240 -1.53 -13.84 5.07
CA LYS A 240 -1.27 -14.31 6.45
C LYS A 240 -0.05 -13.61 7.07
N GLU A 241 0.91 -13.30 6.21
CA GLU A 241 2.19 -12.71 6.58
C GLU A 241 2.00 -11.25 6.99
N TYR A 242 2.82 -10.81 7.93
CA TYR A 242 2.86 -9.44 8.41
C TYR A 242 3.95 -8.65 7.68
N PHE A 243 3.64 -7.41 7.37
CA PHE A 243 4.50 -6.49 6.64
C PHE A 243 4.62 -5.17 7.39
N GLY A 244 5.64 -4.40 7.01
CA GLY A 244 5.89 -3.05 7.52
C GLY A 244 7.13 -2.96 8.40
N SER A 245 7.55 -1.72 8.64
CA SER A 245 8.72 -1.34 9.42
C SER A 245 8.35 -0.56 10.68
N GLY A 246 9.19 -0.61 11.71
CA GLY A 246 8.95 0.12 12.96
C GLY A 246 7.64 -0.34 13.62
N GLY A 247 6.77 0.61 13.97
CA GLY A 247 5.49 0.33 14.61
C GLY A 247 4.36 -0.15 13.69
N VAL A 248 4.57 -0.16 12.36
CA VAL A 248 3.56 -0.58 11.38
C VAL A 248 3.57 -2.10 11.25
N THR A 249 2.43 -2.73 11.49
CA THR A 249 2.24 -4.18 11.35
C THR A 249 0.91 -4.43 10.63
N GLU A 250 0.98 -4.85 9.38
CA GLU A 250 -0.19 -4.99 8.50
C GLU A 250 -0.14 -6.28 7.67
N ASN A 251 -1.30 -6.72 7.17
CA ASN A 251 -1.39 -7.74 6.14
C ASN A 251 -1.64 -7.05 4.80
N GLN A 252 -1.07 -7.58 3.72
CA GLN A 252 -1.20 -6.96 2.40
C GLN A 252 -2.55 -7.34 1.78
N ILE A 253 -3.14 -6.40 1.03
CA ILE A 253 -4.43 -6.58 0.38
C ILE A 253 -4.22 -7.24 -0.97
N ILE A 254 -4.90 -8.36 -1.19
CA ILE A 254 -4.89 -9.14 -2.42
C ILE A 254 -6.27 -9.10 -3.06
N ILE A 255 -6.29 -8.96 -4.39
CA ILE A 255 -7.50 -9.15 -5.20
C ILE A 255 -7.32 -10.30 -6.18
N SER A 256 -8.43 -10.97 -6.49
CA SER A 256 -8.45 -11.97 -7.55
C SER A 256 -8.32 -11.31 -8.93
N GLN A 257 -7.89 -12.12 -9.91
CA GLN A 257 -7.88 -11.69 -11.30
C GLN A 257 -9.28 -11.30 -11.82
N LYS A 258 -10.33 -11.97 -11.32
CA LYS A 258 -11.72 -11.68 -11.65
C LYS A 258 -12.10 -10.26 -11.23
N LEU A 259 -11.80 -9.87 -9.98
CA LEU A 259 -12.07 -8.51 -9.50
C LEU A 259 -11.23 -7.48 -10.27
N TYR A 260 -9.95 -7.75 -10.51
CA TYR A 260 -9.10 -6.86 -11.30
C TYR A 260 -9.69 -6.56 -12.69
N GLN A 261 -10.07 -7.61 -13.44
CA GLN A 261 -10.64 -7.45 -14.78
C GLN A 261 -11.97 -6.68 -14.73
N LEU A 262 -12.80 -6.91 -13.71
CA LEU A 262 -14.05 -6.18 -13.51
C LEU A 262 -13.80 -4.68 -13.30
N LEU A 263 -12.88 -4.32 -12.40
CA LEU A 263 -12.52 -2.93 -12.12
C LEU A 263 -11.90 -2.25 -13.34
N LYS A 264 -10.97 -2.92 -14.00
CA LYS A 264 -10.28 -2.41 -15.19
C LYS A 264 -11.25 -2.16 -16.35
N LYS A 265 -12.10 -3.13 -16.69
CA LYS A 265 -13.09 -3.01 -17.78
C LYS A 265 -14.02 -1.81 -17.59
N ASN A 266 -14.28 -1.45 -16.33
CA ASN A 266 -15.15 -0.33 -15.95
C ASN A 266 -14.39 0.97 -15.63
N ASN A 267 -13.08 1.03 -15.90
CA ASN A 267 -12.21 2.18 -15.65
C ASN A 267 -12.28 2.69 -14.19
N VAL A 268 -12.40 1.78 -13.22
CA VAL A 268 -12.39 2.15 -11.81
C VAL A 268 -10.98 2.58 -11.41
N LYS A 269 -10.86 3.80 -10.89
CA LYS A 269 -9.58 4.44 -10.56
C LYS A 269 -9.35 4.55 -9.05
N GLY A 270 -8.07 4.63 -8.66
CA GLY A 270 -7.63 4.87 -7.29
C GLY A 270 -6.90 3.70 -6.62
N LEU A 271 -6.64 2.63 -7.37
CA LEU A 271 -5.74 1.55 -6.98
C LEU A 271 -4.56 1.46 -7.95
N SER A 272 -3.42 1.06 -7.40
CA SER A 272 -2.30 0.50 -8.13
C SER A 272 -2.30 -1.01 -7.94
N TYR A 273 -1.80 -1.72 -8.94
CA TYR A 273 -1.86 -3.18 -8.97
C TYR A 273 -0.46 -3.74 -9.23
N LYS A 274 0.05 -4.52 -8.28
CA LYS A 274 1.30 -5.26 -8.40
C LYS A 274 0.96 -6.74 -8.65
N PRO A 275 1.20 -7.27 -9.87
CA PRO A 275 0.93 -8.66 -10.15
C PRO A 275 1.80 -9.57 -9.27
N MET A 276 1.21 -10.68 -8.83
CA MET A 276 1.95 -11.75 -8.18
C MET A 276 2.63 -12.62 -9.24
N GLU A 277 3.75 -13.24 -8.89
CA GLU A 277 4.56 -14.07 -9.80
C GLU A 277 3.75 -15.28 -10.34
N TYR A 278 3.80 -15.56 -11.64
CA TYR A 278 2.95 -16.58 -12.29
C TYR A 278 3.76 -17.64 -13.04
#